data_AF-A0A6M1YHZ0-F1
#
_entry.id   AF-A0A6M1YHZ0-F1
#
_cell.length_a   1.000
_cell.length_b   1.000
_cell.length_c   1.000
_cell.angle_alpha   90.00
_cell.angle_beta   90.00
_cell.angle_gamma   90.00
#
_symmetry.space_group_name_H-M   'P 1'
#
loop_
_entity.id
_entity.type
_entity.pdbx_description
1 polymer ?
#
loop_
_entity_poly.entity_id
_entity_poly.type
_entity_poly.pdbx_seq_one_letter_code
_entity_poly.pdbx_strand_id
1 'polypeptide(L)'
;MVNSNEILETCERLKAYPELMEEVKEMLDLIESGNVESADDFEEALIPEVRKFGKKIIETWATHEGKVARKDLENKKATHHSKKNSIGKLPLEK
;
A
#
# COMPACT_ATOMS: atom_id res chain seq x y z
N MET A 1 12.28 -16.35 18.93
CA MET A 1 10.89 -16.83 18.91
C MET A 1 10.03 -15.60 18.72
N VAL A 2 9.32 -15.48 17.59
CA VAL A 2 8.46 -14.31 17.32
C VAL A 2 7.34 -14.28 18.36
N ASN A 3 7.03 -13.11 18.92
CA ASN A 3 5.97 -13.00 19.93
C ASN A 3 4.59 -13.09 19.27
N SER A 4 3.61 -13.76 19.90
CA SER A 4 2.24 -13.87 19.38
C SER A 4 1.59 -12.51 19.08
N ASN A 5 1.95 -11.46 19.83
CA ASN A 5 1.47 -10.10 19.57
C ASN A 5 2.04 -9.52 18.25
N GLU A 6 3.31 -9.79 17.94
CA GLU A 6 3.95 -9.32 16.69
C GLU A 6 3.34 -10.01 15.46
N ILE A 7 3.01 -11.30 15.58
CA ILE A 7 2.30 -12.05 14.54
C ILE A 7 0.93 -11.43 14.30
N LEU A 8 0.15 -11.20 15.37
CA LEU A 8 -1.18 -10.60 15.26
C LEU A 8 -1.13 -9.22 14.62
N GLU A 9 -0.23 -8.34 15.08
CA GLU A 9 -0.05 -7.00 14.51
C GLU A 9 0.24 -7.06 13.00
N THR A 10 1.15 -7.96 12.60
CA THR A 10 1.51 -8.14 11.18
C THR A 10 0.33 -8.64 10.36
N CYS A 11 -0.42 -9.62 10.86
CA CYS A 11 -1.62 -10.14 10.20
C CYS A 11 -2.71 -9.06 10.07
N GLU A 12 -2.92 -8.23 11.10
CA GLU A 12 -3.86 -7.09 11.03
C GLU A 12 -3.46 -6.09 9.94
N ARG A 13 -2.16 -5.77 9.81
CA ARG A 13 -1.67 -4.89 8.74
C ARG A 13 -1.90 -5.48 7.35
N LEU A 14 -1.70 -6.79 7.19
CA LEU A 14 -1.91 -7.49 5.91
C LEU A 14 -3.39 -7.55 5.48
N LYS A 15 -4.35 -7.42 6.40
CA LYS A 15 -5.79 -7.34 6.02
C LYS A 15 -6.10 -6.16 5.10
N ALA A 16 -5.32 -5.08 5.18
CA ALA A 16 -5.46 -3.93 4.27
C ALA A 16 -4.98 -4.22 2.84
N TYR A 17 -4.26 -5.34 2.64
CA TYR A 17 -3.60 -5.72 1.39
C TYR A 17 -3.89 -7.19 1.05
N PRO A 18 -5.13 -7.54 0.71
CA PRO A 18 -5.54 -8.93 0.48
C PRO A 18 -4.75 -9.62 -0.64
N GLU A 19 -4.32 -8.88 -1.66
CA GLU A 19 -3.45 -9.43 -2.71
C GLU A 19 -2.09 -9.85 -2.15
N LEU A 20 -1.46 -9.04 -1.28
CA LEU A 20 -0.18 -9.40 -0.66
C LEU A 20 -0.31 -10.57 0.31
N MET A 21 -1.47 -10.70 0.98
CA MET A 21 -1.74 -11.85 1.84
C MET A 21 -1.76 -13.16 1.05
N GLU A 22 -2.31 -13.16 -0.17
CA GLU A 22 -2.38 -14.37 -0.99
C GLU A 22 -0.99 -14.84 -1.44
N GLU A 23 -0.15 -13.91 -1.90
CA GLU A 23 1.24 -14.23 -2.30
C GLU A 23 2.06 -14.79 -1.12
N VAL A 24 1.84 -14.28 0.10
CA VAL A 24 2.49 -14.82 1.30
C VAL A 24 2.07 -16.26 1.58
N LYS A 25 0.78 -16.60 1.37
CA LYS A 25 0.32 -17.98 1.51
C LYS A 25 0.95 -18.88 0.45
N GLU A 26 0.99 -18.46 -0.81
CA GLU A 26 1.59 -19.25 -1.90
C GLU A 26 3.07 -19.56 -1.61
N MET A 27 3.83 -18.60 -1.05
CA MET A 27 5.20 -18.85 -0.60
C MET A 27 5.29 -19.81 0.59
N LEU A 28 4.30 -19.82 1.51
CA LEU A 28 4.23 -20.80 2.59
C LEU A 28 3.87 -22.20 2.06
N ASP A 29 2.92 -22.26 1.12
CA ASP A 29 2.50 -23.50 0.46
C ASP A 29 3.69 -24.17 -0.25
N LEU A 30 4.62 -23.39 -0.83
CA LEU A 30 5.86 -23.93 -1.39
C LEU A 30 6.69 -24.69 -0.35
N ILE A 31 6.81 -24.16 0.86
CA ILE A 31 7.56 -24.79 1.96
C ILE A 31 6.83 -26.06 2.44
N GLU A 32 5.50 -25.99 2.53
CA GLU A 32 4.66 -27.07 3.07
C GLU A 32 4.43 -28.21 2.08
N SER A 33 4.48 -27.92 0.77
CA SER A 33 4.19 -28.89 -0.30
C SER A 33 5.18 -30.06 -0.34
N GLY A 34 6.38 -29.91 0.23
CA GLY A 34 7.38 -30.97 0.37
C GLY A 34 7.86 -31.61 -0.93
N ASN A 35 7.47 -31.07 -2.09
CA ASN A 35 7.59 -31.72 -3.39
C ASN A 35 8.82 -31.24 -4.16
N VAL A 36 9.95 -31.14 -3.45
CA VAL A 36 11.16 -30.51 -3.97
C VAL A 36 12.35 -31.39 -3.61
N GLU A 37 13.02 -31.91 -4.65
CA GLU A 37 14.03 -32.97 -4.50
C GLU A 37 15.39 -32.42 -4.05
N SER A 38 15.64 -31.13 -4.30
CA SER A 38 16.88 -30.44 -3.92
C SER A 38 16.65 -28.96 -3.54
N ALA A 39 17.67 -28.33 -2.96
CA ALA A 39 17.64 -26.90 -2.67
C ALA A 39 17.62 -26.04 -3.96
N ASP A 40 18.27 -26.52 -5.03
CA ASP A 40 18.31 -25.82 -6.31
C ASP A 40 16.90 -25.79 -6.94
N ASP A 41 16.18 -26.91 -6.91
CA ASP A 41 14.79 -26.98 -7.39
C ASP A 41 13.87 -26.06 -6.57
N PHE A 42 14.14 -25.93 -5.26
CA PHE A 42 13.38 -25.02 -4.40
C PHE A 42 13.66 -23.57 -4.75
N GLU A 43 14.92 -23.22 -5.00
CA GLU A 43 15.28 -21.88 -5.45
C GLU A 43 14.60 -21.53 -6.78
N GLU A 44 14.62 -22.46 -7.76
CA GLU A 44 13.95 -22.27 -9.04
C GLU A 44 12.43 -22.04 -8.87
N ALA A 45 11.79 -22.79 -7.97
CA ALA A 45 10.37 -22.63 -7.65
C ALA A 45 10.06 -21.33 -6.87
N LEU A 46 10.97 -20.87 -6.01
CA LEU A 46 10.78 -19.68 -5.16
C LEU A 46 10.94 -18.36 -5.93
N ILE A 47 11.88 -18.29 -6.88
CA ILE A 47 12.17 -17.09 -7.68
C ILE A 47 10.90 -16.46 -8.30
N PRO A 48 10.01 -17.19 -9.00
CA PRO A 48 8.82 -16.60 -9.59
C PRO A 48 7.88 -16.00 -8.53
N GLU A 49 7.68 -16.66 -7.39
CA GLU A 49 6.81 -16.18 -6.32
C GLU A 49 7.35 -14.90 -5.68
N VAL A 50 8.67 -14.83 -5.40
CA VAL A 50 9.30 -13.61 -4.87
C VAL A 50 9.19 -12.45 -5.86
N ARG A 51 9.35 -12.71 -7.16
CA ARG A 51 9.18 -11.68 -8.20
C ARG A 51 7.73 -11.20 -8.28
N LYS A 52 6.77 -12.12 -8.21
CA LYS A 52 5.33 -11.82 -8.24
C LYS A 52 4.94 -10.98 -7.02
N PHE A 53 5.36 -11.38 -5.82
CA PHE A 53 5.17 -10.62 -4.59
C PHE A 53 5.78 -9.22 -4.67
N GLY A 54 7.04 -9.10 -5.13
CA GLY A 54 7.71 -7.81 -5.30
C GLY A 54 6.96 -6.87 -6.27
N LYS A 55 6.47 -7.41 -7.39
CA LYS A 55 5.64 -6.66 -8.34
C LYS A 55 4.35 -6.15 -7.67
N LYS A 56 3.67 -6.99 -6.89
CA LYS A 56 2.44 -6.61 -6.17
C LYS A 56 2.66 -5.51 -5.15
N ILE A 57 3.80 -5.52 -4.45
CA ILE A 57 4.18 -4.44 -3.52
C ILE A 57 4.30 -3.12 -4.28
N ILE A 58 5.00 -3.12 -5.42
CA ILE A 58 5.22 -1.92 -6.24
C ILE A 58 3.88 -1.37 -6.77
N GLU A 59 3.02 -2.24 -7.29
CA GLU A 59 1.67 -1.86 -7.78
C GLU A 59 0.80 -1.25 -6.66
N THR A 60 0.82 -1.88 -5.48
CA THR A 60 0.11 -1.40 -4.29
C THR A 60 0.63 -0.04 -3.84
N TRP A 61 1.95 0.13 -3.78
CA TRP A 61 2.58 1.41 -3.42
C TRP A 61 2.22 2.52 -4.41
N ALA A 62 2.35 2.26 -5.71
CA ALA A 62 2.02 3.23 -6.75
C ALA A 62 0.54 3.65 -6.69
N THR A 63 -0.36 2.70 -6.39
CA THR A 63 -1.78 2.97 -6.19
C THR A 63 -2.04 3.83 -4.97
N HIS A 64 -1.31 3.60 -3.87
CA HIS A 64 -1.42 4.40 -2.66
C HIS A 64 -0.94 5.85 -2.89
N GLU A 65 0.23 6.03 -3.48
CA GLU A 65 0.77 7.36 -3.83
C GLU A 65 -0.16 8.13 -4.77
N GLY A 66 -0.73 7.45 -5.77
CA GLY A 66 -1.72 8.05 -6.67
C GLY A 66 -2.99 8.50 -5.96
N LYS A 67 -3.45 7.77 -4.93
CA LYS A 67 -4.61 8.15 -4.11
C LYS A 67 -4.31 9.32 -3.19
N VAL A 68 -3.12 9.36 -2.59
CA VAL A 68 -2.67 10.49 -1.75
C VAL A 68 -2.57 11.77 -2.58
N ALA A 69 -1.90 11.72 -3.74
CA ALA A 69 -1.77 12.87 -4.63
C ALA A 69 -3.13 13.41 -5.12
N ARG A 70 -4.10 12.53 -5.39
CA ARG A 70 -5.48 12.93 -5.77
C ARG A 70 -6.21 13.62 -4.62
N LYS A 71 -6.13 13.07 -3.40
CA LYS A 71 -6.73 13.67 -2.20
C LYS A 71 -6.14 15.05 -1.90
N ASP A 72 -4.82 15.21 -2.04
CA ASP A 72 -4.17 16.50 -1.83
C ASP A 72 -4.61 17.56 -2.85
N LEU A 73 -4.84 17.16 -4.09
CA LEU A 73 -5.30 18.05 -5.15
C LEU A 73 -6.78 18.45 -4.95
N GLU A 74 -7.62 17.53 -4.49
CA GLU A 74 -9.01 17.79 -4.13
C GLU A 74 -9.13 18.73 -2.92
N ASN A 75 -8.30 18.53 -1.88
CA ASN A 75 -8.21 19.44 -0.73
C ASN A 75 -7.74 20.85 -1.14
N LYS A 76 -6.74 20.95 -2.04
CA LYS A 76 -6.27 22.25 -2.56
C LYS A 76 -7.35 22.96 -3.38
N LYS A 77 -8.12 22.24 -4.21
CA LYS A 77 -9.26 22.81 -4.96
C LYS A 77 -10.39 23.29 -4.03
N ALA A 78 -10.71 22.54 -2.98
CA ALA A 78 -11.70 22.96 -1.98
C ALA A 78 -11.29 24.26 -1.26
N THR A 79 -10.00 24.43 -0.97
CA THR A 79 -9.47 25.63 -0.30
C THR A 79 -9.57 26.89 -1.17
N HIS A 80 -9.54 26.75 -2.51
CA HIS A 80 -9.56 27.87 -3.46
C HIS A 80 -10.96 28.43 -3.75
N HIS A 81 -12.03 27.74 -3.33
CA HIS A 81 -13.43 28.12 -3.59
C HIS A 81 -14.08 29.00 -2.50
N SER A 82 -13.27 29.65 -1.67
CA SER A 82 -13.78 30.67 -0.74
C SER A 82 -14.10 31.95 -1.50
N LYS A 83 -15.39 32.33 -1.61
CA LYS A 83 -15.78 33.67 -2.11
C LYS A 83 -15.13 34.74 -1.22
N LYS A 84 -14.37 35.65 -1.85
CA LYS A 84 -13.71 36.77 -1.17
C LYS A 84 -14.78 37.80 -0.77
N ASN A 85 -15.31 37.69 0.45
CA ASN A 85 -16.23 38.68 1.02
C ASN A 85 -15.43 39.89 1.54
N SER A 86 -14.72 40.59 0.65
CA SER A 86 -14.13 41.88 0.98
C SER A 86 -15.16 42.96 0.67
N ILE A 87 -15.85 43.43 1.71
CA ILE A 87 -16.60 44.69 1.63
C ILE A 87 -15.52 45.77 1.72
N GLY A 88 -15.13 46.31 0.55
CA GLY A 88 -14.14 47.38 0.47
C GLY A 88 -14.57 48.54 1.37
N LYS A 89 -13.66 48.98 2.26
CA LYS A 89 -13.89 50.22 3.02
C LYS A 89 -13.90 51.36 2.02
N LEU A 90 -15.05 51.99 1.81
CA LEU A 90 -15.17 53.24 1.09
C LEU A 90 -14.24 54.28 1.74
N PRO A 91 -13.37 54.96 0.97
CA PRO A 91 -12.57 56.05 1.50
C PRO A 91 -13.53 57.17 1.95
N LEU A 92 -13.41 57.62 3.21
CA LEU A 92 -14.05 58.87 3.61
C LEU A 92 -13.34 60.00 2.88
N GLU A 93 -14.04 60.63 1.93
CA GLU A 93 -13.63 61.92 1.38
C GLU A 93 -13.89 63.02 2.42
N LYS A 94 -12.80 63.73 2.73
CA LYS A 94 -12.59 65.04 3.37
C LYS A 94 -13.69 65.64 4.25
#